data_AF-A0A397TUA1-F1
#
_entry.id   AF-A0A397TUA1-F1
#
_cell.length_a   1.000
_cell.length_b   1.000
_cell.length_c   1.000
_cell.angle_alpha   90.00
_cell.angle_beta   90.00
_cell.angle_gamma   90.00
#
_symmetry.space_group_name_H-M   'P 1'
#
loop_
_entity.id
_entity.type
_entity.pdbx_description
1 polymer ?
#
loop_
_entity_poly.entity_id
_entity_poly.type
_entity_poly.pdbx_seq_one_letter_code
_entity_poly.pdbx_strand_id
1 'polypeptide(L)'
;PVYDLLEGWLRHKSDIVNFEAAKAICNIKDVTSKELYPAINVLQLFLSSPRFTLRFAAIRTLNKLAMTHTTSVQPCNLDMENLITDQNRSVSTFAITTLLKTGNEASVDRLMKQITGFMSEISDEFKVIVVDAIRSVCLKFPTKQAVMLGFLSGVLRDEGGYEFKRAVVEAIFDLVKFIPESKEAALAHLCEFLSVRVLRLLGVEGPKTANPTKYIRFIYNRVILENSIVRAAAVSALAKFGVSVEDPRLKRA
;
A
#
# COMPACT_ATOMS: atom_id res chain seq x y z
N PRO A 1 17.81 -35.40 -3.29
CA PRO A 1 16.85 -36.53 -3.15
C PRO A 1 15.39 -36.07 -3.09
N VAL A 2 15.02 -35.23 -2.11
CA VAL A 2 13.61 -34.74 -2.00
C VAL A 2 13.31 -33.67 -3.05
N TYR A 3 14.24 -32.74 -3.29
CA TYR A 3 14.08 -31.72 -4.34
C TYR A 3 13.91 -32.35 -5.73
N ASP A 4 14.76 -33.32 -6.10
CA ASP A 4 14.71 -34.00 -7.40
C ASP A 4 13.37 -34.71 -7.66
N LEU A 5 12.78 -35.29 -6.60
CA LEU A 5 11.44 -35.89 -6.67
C LEU A 5 10.35 -34.83 -6.90
N LEU A 6 10.41 -33.72 -6.15
CA LEU A 6 9.48 -32.60 -6.31
C LEU A 6 9.59 -31.98 -7.70
N GLU A 7 10.81 -31.79 -8.21
CA GLU A 7 11.05 -31.27 -9.56
C GLU A 7 10.47 -32.22 -10.62
N GLY A 8 10.62 -33.55 -10.45
CA GLY A 8 9.98 -34.54 -11.31
C GLY A 8 8.45 -34.46 -11.29
N TRP A 9 7.85 -34.17 -10.14
CA TRP A 9 6.38 -34.05 -9.99
C TRP A 9 5.80 -32.76 -10.56
N LEU A 10 6.61 -31.77 -10.94
CA LEU A 10 6.13 -30.55 -11.61
C LEU A 10 5.53 -30.82 -13.01
N ARG A 11 5.85 -31.97 -13.62
CA ARG A 11 5.38 -32.39 -14.95
C ARG A 11 4.38 -33.55 -14.88
N HIS A 12 3.75 -33.75 -13.74
CA HIS A 12 2.75 -34.79 -13.57
C HIS A 12 1.47 -34.50 -14.38
N LYS A 13 0.72 -35.55 -14.73
CA LYS A 13 -0.55 -35.41 -15.50
C LYS A 13 -1.65 -34.68 -14.73
N SER A 14 -1.51 -34.56 -13.42
CA SER A 14 -2.52 -33.98 -12.52
C SER A 14 -2.07 -32.61 -12.03
N ASP A 15 -2.88 -31.59 -12.31
CA ASP A 15 -2.59 -30.20 -11.94
C ASP A 15 -2.37 -30.02 -10.43
N ILE A 16 -3.08 -30.80 -9.60
CA ILE A 16 -2.94 -30.70 -8.14
C ILE A 16 -1.58 -31.20 -7.65
N VAL A 17 -1.02 -32.22 -8.31
CA VAL A 17 0.31 -32.74 -8.01
C VAL A 17 1.36 -31.72 -8.41
N ASN A 18 1.21 -31.13 -9.60
CA ASN A 18 2.08 -30.06 -10.08
C ASN A 18 2.06 -28.86 -9.12
N PHE A 19 0.87 -28.46 -8.65
CA PHE A 19 0.72 -27.35 -7.72
C PHE A 19 1.34 -27.63 -6.34
N GLU A 20 1.04 -28.76 -5.72
CA GLU A 20 1.60 -29.08 -4.39
C GLU A 20 3.11 -29.32 -4.46
N ALA A 21 3.63 -29.87 -5.56
CA ALA A 21 5.08 -29.95 -5.79
C ALA A 21 5.71 -28.55 -5.87
N ALA A 22 5.14 -27.64 -6.68
CA ALA A 22 5.62 -26.26 -6.80
C ALA A 22 5.57 -25.51 -5.47
N LYS A 23 4.48 -25.66 -4.73
CA LYS A 23 4.29 -25.05 -3.40
C LYS A 23 5.25 -25.64 -2.37
N ALA A 24 5.53 -26.94 -2.41
CA ALA A 24 6.52 -27.56 -1.53
C ALA A 24 7.92 -26.98 -1.79
N ILE A 25 8.33 -26.87 -3.06
CA ILE A 25 9.61 -26.24 -3.44
C ILE A 25 9.69 -24.80 -2.92
N CYS A 26 8.62 -24.01 -3.07
CA CYS A 26 8.56 -22.63 -2.58
C CYS A 26 8.65 -22.49 -1.04
N ASN A 27 8.45 -23.56 -0.27
CA ASN A 27 8.54 -23.55 1.19
C ASN A 27 9.82 -24.24 1.73
N ILE A 28 10.73 -24.70 0.86
CA ILE A 28 12.04 -25.22 1.27
C ILE A 28 12.86 -24.08 1.88
N LYS A 29 13.49 -24.33 3.02
CA LYS A 29 14.40 -23.37 3.66
C LYS A 29 15.67 -23.21 2.84
N ASP A 30 16.14 -21.98 2.69
CA ASP A 30 17.38 -21.63 1.97
C ASP A 30 17.41 -22.10 0.50
N VAL A 31 16.25 -22.22 -0.13
CA VAL A 31 16.13 -22.59 -1.55
C VAL A 31 16.77 -21.55 -2.46
N THR A 32 17.54 -22.01 -3.44
CA THR A 32 18.22 -21.12 -4.37
C THR A 32 17.27 -20.60 -5.45
N SER A 33 17.59 -19.44 -6.07
CA SER A 33 16.80 -18.91 -7.19
C SER A 33 16.76 -19.86 -8.40
N LYS A 34 17.77 -20.72 -8.57
CA LYS A 34 17.79 -21.75 -9.63
C LYS A 34 16.79 -22.86 -9.35
N GLU A 35 16.71 -23.31 -8.11
CA GLU A 35 15.77 -24.35 -7.67
C GLU A 35 14.31 -23.86 -7.64
N LEU A 36 14.10 -22.56 -7.41
CA LEU A 36 12.77 -21.96 -7.47
C LEU A 36 12.23 -21.84 -8.91
N TYR A 37 13.11 -21.68 -9.89
CA TYR A 37 12.71 -21.35 -11.26
C TYR A 37 11.71 -22.35 -11.88
N PRO A 38 11.89 -23.68 -11.78
CA PRO A 38 10.92 -24.65 -12.29
C PRO A 38 9.54 -24.52 -11.62
N ALA A 39 9.51 -24.32 -10.30
CA ALA A 39 8.27 -24.16 -9.55
C ALA A 39 7.53 -22.87 -9.94
N ILE A 40 8.27 -21.75 -10.11
CA ILE A 40 7.71 -20.47 -10.54
C ILE A 40 7.13 -20.58 -11.95
N ASN A 41 7.79 -21.27 -12.88
CA ASN A 41 7.27 -21.48 -14.24
C ASN A 41 5.92 -22.24 -14.23
N VAL A 42 5.76 -23.26 -13.39
CA VAL A 42 4.48 -23.97 -13.24
C VAL A 42 3.41 -23.05 -12.65
N LEU A 43 3.75 -22.27 -11.62
CA LEU A 43 2.82 -21.31 -11.03
C LEU A 43 2.42 -20.21 -12.04
N GLN A 44 3.36 -19.74 -12.87
CA GLN A 44 3.10 -18.78 -13.94
C GLN A 44 2.12 -19.35 -14.97
N LEU A 45 2.31 -20.60 -15.40
CA LEU A 45 1.37 -21.27 -16.30
C LEU A 45 -0.05 -21.34 -15.70
N PHE A 46 -0.15 -21.57 -14.39
CA PHE A 46 -1.44 -21.60 -13.70
C PHE A 46 -2.14 -20.24 -13.59
N LEU A 47 -1.44 -19.12 -13.76
CA LEU A 47 -2.09 -17.79 -13.84
C LEU A 47 -3.01 -17.67 -15.05
N SER A 48 -2.69 -18.36 -16.15
CA SER A 48 -3.48 -18.37 -17.39
C SER A 48 -4.51 -19.52 -17.45
N SER A 49 -4.67 -20.28 -16.37
CA SER A 49 -5.61 -21.42 -16.34
C SER A 49 -7.07 -20.97 -16.41
N PRO A 50 -7.95 -21.67 -17.15
CA PRO A 50 -9.39 -21.37 -17.14
C PRO A 50 -10.04 -21.70 -15.77
N ARG A 51 -9.36 -22.48 -14.90
CA ARG A 51 -9.89 -22.86 -13.59
C ARG A 51 -9.55 -21.82 -12.54
N PHE A 52 -10.57 -21.17 -11.97
CA PHE A 52 -10.43 -20.15 -10.91
C PHE A 52 -9.62 -20.62 -9.70
N THR A 53 -9.81 -21.86 -9.27
CA THR A 53 -9.13 -22.44 -8.10
C THR A 53 -7.62 -22.52 -8.30
N LEU A 54 -7.17 -22.91 -9.50
CA LEU A 54 -5.74 -22.98 -9.84
C LEU A 54 -5.13 -21.58 -9.91
N ARG A 55 -5.81 -20.64 -10.58
CA ARG A 55 -5.35 -19.23 -10.65
C ARG A 55 -5.19 -18.62 -9.26
N PHE A 56 -6.20 -18.78 -8.41
CA PHE A 56 -6.18 -18.27 -7.04
C PHE A 56 -5.06 -18.89 -6.21
N ALA A 57 -4.89 -20.22 -6.28
CA ALA A 57 -3.85 -20.92 -5.54
C ALA A 57 -2.44 -20.50 -6.01
N ALA A 58 -2.26 -20.33 -7.31
CA ALA A 58 -1.01 -19.88 -7.90
C ALA A 58 -0.65 -18.45 -7.47
N ILE A 59 -1.55 -17.48 -7.66
CA ILE A 59 -1.28 -16.08 -7.32
C ILE A 59 -1.06 -15.88 -5.83
N ARG A 60 -1.80 -16.60 -4.97
CA ARG A 60 -1.59 -16.57 -3.52
C ARG A 60 -0.20 -17.09 -3.13
N THR A 61 0.26 -18.16 -3.79
CA THR A 61 1.58 -18.73 -3.54
C THR A 61 2.68 -17.78 -3.99
N LEU A 62 2.54 -17.18 -5.19
CA LEU A 62 3.47 -16.16 -5.69
C LEU A 62 3.48 -14.90 -4.80
N ASN A 63 2.32 -14.47 -4.26
CA ASN A 63 2.25 -13.34 -3.34
C ASN A 63 3.04 -13.56 -2.05
N LYS A 64 2.97 -14.79 -1.50
CA LYS A 64 3.75 -15.20 -0.34
C LYS A 64 5.24 -15.25 -0.69
N LEU A 65 5.59 -15.85 -1.82
CA LEU A 65 6.99 -15.98 -2.28
C LEU A 65 7.63 -14.63 -2.56
N ALA A 66 6.86 -13.66 -3.06
CA ALA A 66 7.35 -12.30 -3.34
C ALA A 66 7.83 -11.55 -2.09
N MET A 67 7.48 -12.01 -0.88
CA MET A 67 7.96 -11.43 0.39
C MET A 67 9.42 -11.78 0.69
N THR A 68 9.93 -12.90 0.17
CA THR A 68 11.31 -13.35 0.40
C THR A 68 12.15 -13.38 -0.88
N HIS A 69 11.55 -13.71 -2.03
CA HIS A 69 12.23 -13.86 -3.31
C HIS A 69 11.60 -12.98 -4.41
N THR A 70 11.56 -11.67 -4.17
CA THR A 70 10.92 -10.70 -5.08
C THR A 70 11.44 -10.79 -6.52
N THR A 71 12.77 -10.86 -6.73
CA THR A 71 13.40 -10.90 -8.07
C THR A 71 13.03 -12.16 -8.85
N SER A 72 12.83 -13.29 -8.17
CA SER A 72 12.46 -14.55 -8.82
C SER A 72 11.02 -14.52 -9.34
N VAL A 73 10.13 -13.72 -8.71
CA VAL A 73 8.71 -13.60 -9.10
C VAL A 73 8.47 -12.54 -10.18
N GLN A 74 9.40 -11.59 -10.36
CA GLN A 74 9.29 -10.52 -11.36
C GLN A 74 8.95 -10.95 -12.79
N PRO A 75 9.46 -12.09 -13.33
CA PRO A 75 9.10 -12.54 -14.67
C PRO A 75 7.60 -12.78 -14.87
N CYS A 76 6.86 -13.08 -13.79
CA CYS A 76 5.42 -13.32 -13.84
C CYS A 76 4.59 -12.02 -13.86
N ASN A 77 5.20 -10.83 -13.77
CA ASN A 77 4.47 -9.56 -13.65
C ASN A 77 3.51 -9.31 -14.82
N LEU A 78 3.90 -9.65 -16.06
CA LEU A 78 3.03 -9.47 -17.23
C LEU A 78 1.76 -10.33 -17.14
N ASP A 79 1.88 -11.58 -16.70
CA ASP A 79 0.73 -12.46 -16.51
C ASP A 79 -0.15 -11.98 -15.35
N MET A 80 0.45 -11.47 -14.27
CA MET A 80 -0.31 -10.91 -13.14
C MET A 80 -1.06 -9.63 -13.52
N GLU A 81 -0.55 -8.81 -14.44
CA GLU A 81 -1.27 -7.61 -14.89
C GLU A 81 -2.59 -7.97 -15.59
N ASN A 82 -2.62 -9.08 -16.33
CA ASN A 82 -3.85 -9.59 -16.93
C ASN A 82 -4.89 -10.05 -15.88
N LEU A 83 -4.43 -10.40 -14.68
CA LEU A 83 -5.30 -10.83 -13.58
C LEU A 83 -5.91 -9.66 -12.80
N ILE A 84 -5.48 -8.41 -13.03
CA ILE A 84 -6.09 -7.25 -12.36
C ILE A 84 -7.57 -7.15 -12.72
N THR A 85 -7.92 -7.41 -13.97
CA THR A 85 -9.29 -7.38 -14.48
C THR A 85 -10.02 -8.73 -14.37
N ASP A 86 -9.54 -9.65 -13.52
CA ASP A 86 -10.18 -10.94 -13.32
C ASP A 86 -11.61 -10.80 -12.75
N GLN A 87 -12.50 -11.70 -13.13
CA GLN A 87 -13.87 -11.75 -12.59
C GLN A 87 -13.87 -12.03 -11.07
N ASN A 88 -12.87 -12.77 -10.58
CA ASN A 88 -12.70 -13.06 -9.18
C ASN A 88 -11.88 -11.96 -8.49
N ARG A 89 -12.56 -11.15 -7.66
CA ARG A 89 -11.94 -10.03 -6.94
C ARG A 89 -10.80 -10.44 -6.01
N SER A 90 -10.83 -11.64 -5.46
CA SER A 90 -9.73 -12.15 -4.64
C SER A 90 -8.48 -12.41 -5.49
N VAL A 91 -8.63 -12.93 -6.71
CA VAL A 91 -7.51 -13.10 -7.66
C VAL A 91 -6.93 -11.73 -8.04
N SER A 92 -7.78 -10.77 -8.43
CA SER A 92 -7.35 -9.41 -8.74
C SER A 92 -6.61 -8.74 -7.58
N THR A 93 -7.12 -8.90 -6.35
CA THR A 93 -6.51 -8.30 -5.16
C THR A 93 -5.13 -8.89 -4.90
N PHE A 94 -4.98 -10.22 -4.98
CA PHE A 94 -3.66 -10.85 -4.86
C PHE A 94 -2.74 -10.48 -6.01
N ALA A 95 -3.24 -10.31 -7.24
CA ALA A 95 -2.46 -9.83 -8.37
C ALA A 95 -1.90 -8.43 -8.13
N ILE A 96 -2.75 -7.46 -7.76
CA ILE A 96 -2.34 -6.10 -7.40
C ILE A 96 -1.32 -6.11 -6.26
N THR A 97 -1.62 -6.83 -5.18
CA THR A 97 -0.74 -6.90 -4.01
C THR A 97 0.62 -7.51 -4.37
N THR A 98 0.66 -8.47 -5.28
CA THR A 98 1.92 -9.08 -5.73
C THR A 98 2.69 -8.14 -6.63
N LEU A 99 2.02 -7.51 -7.61
CA LEU A 99 2.60 -6.51 -8.51
C LEU A 99 3.17 -5.31 -7.77
N LEU A 100 2.55 -4.87 -6.67
CA LEU A 100 3.11 -3.81 -5.84
C LEU A 100 4.43 -4.24 -5.15
N LYS A 101 4.57 -5.53 -4.79
CA LYS A 101 5.80 -6.06 -4.19
C LYS A 101 6.92 -6.25 -5.23
N THR A 102 6.57 -6.80 -6.39
CA THR A 102 7.50 -7.19 -7.47
C THR A 102 7.75 -6.10 -8.50
N GLY A 103 6.90 -5.07 -8.53
CA GLY A 103 6.96 -3.96 -9.46
C GLY A 103 8.30 -3.21 -9.40
N ASN A 104 8.68 -2.67 -10.55
CA ASN A 104 9.79 -1.74 -10.68
C ASN A 104 9.25 -0.30 -10.75
N GLU A 105 10.13 0.68 -10.63
CA GLU A 105 9.75 2.09 -10.64
C GLU A 105 9.00 2.51 -11.92
N ALA A 106 9.32 1.89 -13.06
CA ALA A 106 8.66 2.17 -14.34
C ALA A 106 7.21 1.66 -14.41
N SER A 107 6.89 0.55 -13.73
CA SER A 107 5.54 -0.01 -13.72
C SER A 107 4.59 0.69 -12.75
N VAL A 108 5.11 1.42 -11.75
CA VAL A 108 4.30 2.07 -10.70
C VAL A 108 3.20 2.93 -11.29
N ASP A 109 3.52 3.82 -12.24
CA ASP A 109 2.54 4.78 -12.77
C ASP A 109 1.37 4.08 -13.48
N ARG A 110 1.66 2.98 -14.18
CA ARG A 110 0.63 2.15 -14.84
C ARG A 110 -0.23 1.43 -13.81
N LEU A 111 0.40 0.80 -12.82
CA LEU A 111 -0.30 0.07 -11.76
C LEU A 111 -1.24 0.98 -10.97
N MET A 112 -0.77 2.18 -10.59
CA MET A 112 -1.58 3.13 -9.83
C MET A 112 -2.86 3.54 -10.59
N LYS A 113 -2.79 3.71 -11.92
CA LYS A 113 -3.98 4.01 -12.74
C LYS A 113 -5.00 2.88 -12.73
N GLN A 114 -4.55 1.63 -12.81
CA GLN A 114 -5.44 0.46 -12.78
C GLN A 114 -6.08 0.26 -11.40
N ILE A 115 -5.32 0.51 -10.33
CA ILE A 115 -5.79 0.35 -8.95
C ILE A 115 -6.89 1.36 -8.62
N THR A 116 -6.81 2.61 -9.09
CA THR A 116 -7.83 3.64 -8.80
C THR A 116 -9.24 3.18 -9.19
N GLY A 117 -9.41 2.59 -10.38
CA GLY A 117 -10.70 2.07 -10.81
C GLY A 117 -11.14 0.82 -10.02
N PHE A 118 -10.18 0.00 -9.59
CA PHE A 118 -10.47 -1.22 -8.84
C PHE A 118 -10.96 -0.98 -7.41
N MET A 119 -10.55 0.13 -6.78
CA MET A 119 -10.88 0.42 -5.38
C MET A 119 -12.38 0.53 -5.10
N SER A 120 -13.19 1.00 -6.05
CA SER A 120 -14.65 1.10 -5.89
C SER A 120 -15.36 -0.25 -5.98
N GLU A 121 -14.69 -1.28 -6.50
CA GLU A 121 -15.28 -2.59 -6.81
C GLU A 121 -15.04 -3.64 -5.71
N ILE A 122 -14.36 -3.26 -4.63
CA ILE A 122 -13.94 -4.15 -3.54
C ILE A 122 -14.41 -3.69 -2.15
N SER A 123 -14.48 -4.63 -1.21
CA SER A 123 -14.81 -4.34 0.20
C SER A 123 -13.68 -3.57 0.90
N ASP A 124 -14.03 -2.90 1.99
CA ASP A 124 -13.05 -2.13 2.78
C ASP A 124 -11.92 -2.98 3.34
N GLU A 125 -12.16 -4.25 3.67
CA GLU A 125 -11.10 -5.19 4.09
C GLU A 125 -10.02 -5.34 3.00
N PHE A 126 -10.41 -5.49 1.74
CA PHE A 126 -9.46 -5.57 0.64
C PHE A 126 -8.82 -4.21 0.33
N LYS A 127 -9.56 -3.10 0.47
CA LYS A 127 -8.99 -1.76 0.32
C LYS A 127 -7.85 -1.52 1.32
N VAL A 128 -7.98 -1.97 2.56
CA VAL A 128 -6.91 -1.88 3.58
C VAL A 128 -5.65 -2.60 3.10
N ILE A 129 -5.78 -3.82 2.58
CA ILE A 129 -4.64 -4.60 2.04
C ILE A 129 -3.94 -3.85 0.90
N VAL A 130 -4.70 -3.24 0.00
CA VAL A 130 -4.15 -2.44 -1.11
C VAL A 130 -3.41 -1.20 -0.60
N VAL A 131 -3.97 -0.50 0.39
CA VAL A 131 -3.32 0.68 1.00
C VAL A 131 -2.01 0.31 1.68
N ASP A 132 -1.97 -0.79 2.44
CA ASP A 132 -0.74 -1.27 3.09
C ASP A 132 0.33 -1.67 2.07
N ALA A 133 -0.07 -2.25 0.95
CA ALA A 133 0.82 -2.53 -0.16
C ALA A 133 1.38 -1.24 -0.76
N ILE A 134 0.54 -0.23 -1.06
CA ILE A 134 0.96 1.06 -1.61
C ILE A 134 1.90 1.80 -0.65
N ARG A 135 1.60 1.79 0.66
CA ARG A 135 2.47 2.33 1.70
C ARG A 135 3.87 1.72 1.62
N SER A 136 3.96 0.40 1.47
CA SER A 136 5.23 -0.31 1.33
C SER A 136 5.99 0.11 0.05
N VAL A 137 5.28 0.33 -1.05
CA VAL A 137 5.87 0.80 -2.32
C VAL A 137 6.37 2.25 -2.20
N CYS A 138 5.65 3.13 -1.49
CA CYS A 138 6.09 4.51 -1.26
C CYS A 138 7.47 4.56 -0.60
N LEU A 139 7.66 3.71 0.42
CA LEU A 139 8.92 3.63 1.17
C LEU A 139 10.05 3.01 0.32
N LYS A 140 9.70 2.15 -0.65
CA LYS A 140 10.66 1.51 -1.56
C LYS A 140 11.06 2.42 -2.72
N PHE A 141 10.15 3.24 -3.24
CA PHE A 141 10.39 4.16 -4.38
C PHE A 141 9.98 5.60 -4.03
N PRO A 142 10.77 6.33 -3.21
CA PRO A 142 10.41 7.68 -2.75
C PRO A 142 10.22 8.70 -3.88
N THR A 143 10.91 8.53 -5.01
CA THR A 143 10.78 9.37 -6.22
C THR A 143 9.36 9.40 -6.79
N LYS A 144 8.57 8.34 -6.58
CA LYS A 144 7.19 8.21 -7.04
C LYS A 144 6.16 8.62 -5.96
N GLN A 145 6.61 9.22 -4.85
CA GLN A 145 5.74 9.62 -3.74
C GLN A 145 4.55 10.48 -4.17
N ALA A 146 4.74 11.38 -5.15
CA ALA A 146 3.69 12.32 -5.55
C ALA A 146 2.47 11.61 -6.14
N VAL A 147 2.68 10.57 -6.95
CA VAL A 147 1.60 9.77 -7.56
C VAL A 147 0.87 8.97 -6.48
N MET A 148 1.62 8.37 -5.55
CA MET A 148 1.04 7.56 -4.48
C MET A 148 0.30 8.41 -3.44
N LEU A 149 0.84 9.57 -3.08
CA LEU A 149 0.17 10.55 -2.21
C LEU A 149 -1.10 11.09 -2.88
N GLY A 150 -1.05 11.38 -4.18
CA GLY A 150 -2.22 11.76 -4.96
C GLY A 150 -3.32 10.70 -4.88
N PHE A 151 -2.96 9.42 -5.07
CA PHE A 151 -3.90 8.31 -4.90
C PHE A 151 -4.46 8.23 -3.47
N LEU A 152 -3.60 8.22 -2.44
CA LEU A 152 -4.01 8.10 -1.03
C LEU A 152 -4.95 9.24 -0.63
N SER A 153 -4.65 10.48 -1.06
CA SER A 153 -5.50 11.64 -0.80
C SER A 153 -6.84 11.57 -1.54
N GLY A 154 -6.86 11.06 -2.78
CA GLY A 154 -8.08 10.83 -3.54
C GLY A 154 -9.00 9.85 -2.82
N VAL A 155 -8.50 8.65 -2.50
CA VAL A 155 -9.29 7.63 -1.81
C VAL A 155 -9.65 8.01 -0.37
N LEU A 156 -8.92 8.95 0.26
CA LEU A 156 -9.27 9.52 1.56
C LEU A 156 -10.51 10.43 1.47
N ARG A 157 -10.81 11.03 0.31
CA ARG A 157 -12.01 11.86 0.11
C ARG A 157 -13.26 11.06 -0.24
N ASP A 158 -13.10 9.89 -0.85
CA ASP A 158 -14.23 9.04 -1.27
C ASP A 158 -15.02 8.45 -0.09
N GLU A 159 -16.14 7.78 -0.31
CA GLU A 159 -16.81 7.05 0.77
C GLU A 159 -16.04 5.79 1.18
N GLY A 160 -16.03 5.48 2.47
CA GLY A 160 -15.42 4.27 3.00
C GLY A 160 -15.49 4.18 4.52
N GLY A 161 -15.38 2.96 5.03
CA GLY A 161 -15.44 2.65 6.45
C GLY A 161 -14.23 3.16 7.24
N TYR A 162 -14.39 3.16 8.55
CA TYR A 162 -13.40 3.72 9.48
C TYR A 162 -12.02 3.06 9.38
N GLU A 163 -11.94 1.73 9.35
CA GLU A 163 -10.66 1.01 9.30
C GLU A 163 -9.90 1.30 7.99
N PHE A 164 -10.60 1.41 6.86
CA PHE A 164 -10.00 1.81 5.60
C PHE A 164 -9.44 3.23 5.66
N LYS A 165 -10.25 4.21 6.11
CA LYS A 165 -9.80 5.60 6.26
C LYS A 165 -8.63 5.72 7.22
N ARG A 166 -8.66 4.96 8.32
CA ARG A 166 -7.56 4.88 9.28
C ARG A 166 -6.29 4.36 8.62
N ALA A 167 -6.35 3.29 7.84
CA ALA A 167 -5.19 2.74 7.13
C ALA A 167 -4.59 3.76 6.14
N VAL A 168 -5.44 4.51 5.42
CA VAL A 168 -4.99 5.58 4.50
C VAL A 168 -4.28 6.69 5.26
N VAL A 169 -4.83 7.15 6.39
CA VAL A 169 -4.19 8.18 7.21
C VAL A 169 -2.86 7.69 7.79
N GLU A 170 -2.77 6.43 8.23
CA GLU A 170 -1.49 5.85 8.67
C GLU A 170 -0.46 5.85 7.55
N ALA A 171 -0.84 5.41 6.35
CA ALA A 171 0.06 5.43 5.20
C ALA A 171 0.61 6.84 4.95
N ILE A 172 -0.24 7.87 4.94
CA ILE A 172 0.20 9.26 4.76
C ILE A 172 1.11 9.73 5.91
N PHE A 173 0.88 9.28 7.15
CA PHE A 173 1.75 9.60 8.28
C PHE A 173 3.16 9.06 8.10
N ASP A 174 3.31 7.84 7.56
CA ASP A 174 4.62 7.30 7.25
C ASP A 174 5.31 8.04 6.12
N LEU A 175 4.56 8.49 5.10
CA LEU A 175 5.13 9.35 4.06
C LEU A 175 5.70 10.64 4.67
N VAL A 176 4.95 11.30 5.56
CA VAL A 176 5.41 12.50 6.28
C VAL A 176 6.67 12.22 7.12
N LYS A 177 6.76 11.04 7.73
CA LYS A 177 7.86 10.67 8.63
C LYS A 177 9.12 10.25 7.88
N PHE A 178 8.99 9.50 6.80
CA PHE A 178 10.11 8.85 6.11
C PHE A 178 10.50 9.52 4.79
N ILE A 179 9.65 10.37 4.21
CA ILE A 179 9.90 11.03 2.91
C ILE A 179 9.75 12.55 3.07
N PRO A 180 10.84 13.27 3.38
CA PRO A 180 10.81 14.73 3.62
C PRO A 180 10.21 15.54 2.47
N GLU A 181 10.45 15.13 1.23
CA GLU A 181 9.94 15.80 0.02
C GLU A 181 8.41 15.77 -0.09
N SER A 182 7.76 14.73 0.45
CA SER A 182 6.31 14.58 0.44
C SER A 182 5.62 15.40 1.53
N LYS A 183 6.37 15.88 2.52
CA LYS A 183 5.86 16.37 3.81
C LYS A 183 4.88 17.52 3.65
N GLU A 184 5.23 18.55 2.87
CA GLU A 184 4.37 19.73 2.74
C GLU A 184 3.04 19.40 2.03
N ALA A 185 3.12 18.63 0.94
CA ALA A 185 1.94 18.17 0.20
C ALA A 185 1.07 17.23 1.05
N ALA A 186 1.67 16.30 1.77
CA ALA A 186 0.97 15.34 2.62
C ALA A 186 0.25 16.05 3.77
N LEU A 187 0.90 17.00 4.44
CA LEU A 187 0.27 17.80 5.48
C LEU A 187 -0.88 18.65 4.92
N ALA A 188 -0.76 19.18 3.70
CA ALA A 188 -1.83 19.93 3.06
C ALA A 188 -3.07 19.06 2.80
N HIS A 189 -2.91 17.85 2.26
CA HIS A 189 -4.01 16.91 2.07
C HIS A 189 -4.65 16.48 3.40
N LEU A 190 -3.84 16.23 4.43
CA LEU A 190 -4.35 15.88 5.76
C LEU A 190 -5.15 17.02 6.41
N CYS A 191 -4.86 18.29 6.13
CA CYS A 191 -5.63 19.41 6.67
C CYS A 191 -7.10 19.40 6.24
N GLU A 192 -7.41 18.79 5.10
CA GLU A 192 -8.80 18.62 4.66
C GLU A 192 -9.54 17.52 5.44
N PHE A 193 -8.81 16.63 6.11
CA PHE A 193 -9.35 15.54 6.92
C PHE A 193 -8.86 15.66 8.37
N LEU A 194 -9.52 16.48 9.17
CA LEU A 194 -9.10 16.72 10.56
C LEU A 194 -9.69 15.69 11.51
N SER A 195 -8.87 14.71 11.87
CA SER A 195 -9.12 13.84 13.01
C SER A 195 -8.20 14.23 14.18
N VAL A 196 -8.51 13.73 15.38
CA VAL A 196 -7.68 13.91 16.59
C VAL A 196 -6.20 13.56 16.33
N ARG A 197 -5.95 12.51 15.54
CA ARG A 197 -4.59 12.04 15.22
C ARG A 197 -3.88 12.97 14.24
N VAL A 198 -4.60 13.45 13.24
CA VAL A 198 -4.08 14.43 12.26
C VAL A 198 -3.74 15.75 12.96
N LEU A 199 -4.60 16.24 13.86
CA LEU A 199 -4.33 17.43 14.65
C LEU A 199 -3.08 17.27 15.53
N ARG A 200 -2.90 16.09 16.14
CA ARG A 200 -1.69 15.81 16.93
C ARG A 200 -0.43 15.83 16.06
N LEU A 201 -0.47 15.26 14.84
CA LEU A 201 0.64 15.31 13.89
C LEU A 201 0.93 16.76 13.46
N LEU A 202 -0.10 17.52 13.10
CA LEU A 202 0.04 18.93 12.71
C LEU A 202 0.66 19.78 13.83
N GLY A 203 0.30 19.54 15.10
CA GLY A 203 0.91 20.23 16.22
C GLY A 203 2.40 19.92 16.42
N VAL A 204 2.91 18.81 15.89
CA VAL A 204 4.34 18.42 16.00
C VAL A 204 5.12 18.83 14.76
N GLU A 205 4.57 18.60 13.57
CA GLU A 205 5.27 18.81 12.30
C GLU A 205 4.97 20.17 11.66
N GLY A 206 3.78 20.73 11.89
CA GLY A 206 3.38 22.02 11.34
C GLY A 206 4.26 23.20 11.77
N PRO A 207 4.70 23.33 13.03
CA PRO A 207 5.62 24.40 13.44
C PRO A 207 6.97 24.37 12.72
N LYS A 208 7.39 23.19 12.24
CA LYS A 208 8.66 22.99 11.53
C LYS A 208 8.57 23.27 10.03
N THR A 209 7.38 23.57 9.51
CA THR A 209 7.19 23.87 8.09
C THR A 209 7.57 25.32 7.78
N ALA A 210 7.80 25.63 6.49
CA ALA A 210 8.14 26.99 6.06
C ALA A 210 7.01 28.01 6.33
N ASN A 211 5.75 27.57 6.36
CA ASN A 211 4.58 28.44 6.54
C ASN A 211 3.63 27.94 7.67
N PRO A 212 4.02 28.04 8.95
CA PRO A 212 3.22 27.55 10.08
C PRO A 212 1.83 28.21 10.17
N THR A 213 1.73 29.50 9.82
CA THR A 213 0.49 30.30 9.88
C THR A 213 -0.64 29.72 9.03
N LYS A 214 -0.32 29.05 7.91
CA LYS A 214 -1.30 28.38 7.06
C LYS A 214 -2.01 27.26 7.81
N TYR A 215 -1.25 26.43 8.53
CA TYR A 215 -1.77 25.29 9.30
C TYR A 215 -2.58 25.74 10.51
N ILE A 216 -2.17 26.83 11.17
CA ILE A 216 -2.94 27.43 12.27
C ILE A 216 -4.34 27.84 11.81
N ARG A 217 -4.45 28.49 10.64
CA ARG A 217 -5.75 28.86 10.06
C ARG A 217 -6.62 27.64 9.77
N PHE A 218 -6.05 26.56 9.22
CA PHE A 218 -6.80 25.33 8.98
C PHE A 218 -7.34 24.71 10.26
N ILE A 219 -6.51 24.63 11.31
CA ILE A 219 -6.94 24.12 12.61
C ILE A 219 -8.06 25.01 13.17
N TYR A 220 -7.88 26.32 13.17
CA TYR A 220 -8.84 27.27 13.73
C TYR A 220 -10.20 27.22 13.01
N ASN A 221 -10.20 27.21 11.67
CA ASN A 221 -11.42 27.21 10.85
C ASN A 221 -12.30 25.96 11.08
N ARG A 222 -11.72 24.85 11.53
CA ARG A 222 -12.44 23.59 11.77
C ARG A 222 -12.77 23.32 13.23
N VAL A 223 -12.04 23.91 14.19
CA VAL A 223 -12.32 23.78 15.63
C VAL A 223 -13.76 24.15 15.98
N ILE A 224 -14.30 25.18 15.33
CA ILE A 224 -15.64 25.70 15.63
C ILE A 224 -16.74 24.69 15.27
N LEU A 225 -16.49 23.82 14.27
CA LEU A 225 -17.49 22.93 13.68
C LEU A 225 -17.46 21.50 14.22
N GLU A 226 -16.45 21.14 15.00
CA GLU A 226 -16.17 19.75 15.38
C GLU A 226 -16.56 19.42 16.84
N ASN A 227 -16.52 18.14 17.22
CA ASN A 227 -16.90 17.69 18.57
C ASN A 227 -15.89 18.14 19.67
N SER A 228 -16.27 18.01 20.95
CA SER A 228 -15.44 18.42 22.09
C SER A 228 -14.04 17.77 22.12
N ILE A 229 -13.92 16.50 21.68
CA ILE A 229 -12.65 15.76 21.65
C ILE A 229 -11.71 16.34 20.59
N VAL A 230 -12.23 16.62 19.39
CA VAL A 230 -11.48 17.23 18.29
C VAL A 230 -11.06 18.66 18.66
N ARG A 231 -11.94 19.42 19.33
CA ARG A 231 -11.60 20.76 19.87
C ARG A 231 -10.44 20.69 20.87
N ALA A 232 -10.47 19.74 21.82
CA ALA A 232 -9.39 19.59 22.79
C ALA A 232 -8.05 19.24 22.12
N ALA A 233 -8.07 18.35 21.12
CA ALA A 233 -6.90 17.99 20.34
C ALA A 233 -6.34 19.18 19.55
N ALA A 234 -7.23 20.01 18.99
CA ALA A 234 -6.85 21.20 18.25
C ALA A 234 -6.25 22.30 19.13
N VAL A 235 -6.84 22.57 20.31
CA VAL A 235 -6.25 23.48 21.30
C VAL A 235 -4.87 23.01 21.72
N SER A 236 -4.70 21.70 21.95
CA SER A 236 -3.40 21.11 22.26
C SER A 236 -2.39 21.26 21.11
N ALA A 237 -2.84 21.16 19.86
CA ALA A 237 -2.00 21.39 18.69
C ALA A 237 -1.60 22.87 18.58
N LEU A 238 -2.54 23.80 18.72
CA LEU A 238 -2.29 25.25 18.70
C LEU A 238 -1.32 25.69 19.81
N ALA A 239 -1.44 25.11 21.01
CA ALA A 239 -0.49 25.37 22.09
C ALA A 239 0.95 25.00 21.69
N LYS A 240 1.15 23.89 20.98
CA LYS A 240 2.48 23.51 20.46
C LYS A 240 3.00 24.50 19.41
N PHE A 241 2.14 25.03 18.55
CA PHE A 241 2.51 26.12 17.64
C PHE A 241 2.95 27.37 18.42
N GLY A 242 2.20 27.76 19.46
CA GLY A 242 2.54 28.92 20.30
C GLY A 242 3.89 28.80 21.01
N VAL A 243 4.27 27.59 21.43
CA VAL A 243 5.58 27.33 22.06
C VAL A 243 6.71 27.27 21.03
N SER A 244 6.46 26.68 19.85
CA SER A 244 7.52 26.32 18.90
C SER A 244 7.76 27.34 17.80
N VAL A 245 6.81 28.25 17.53
CA VAL A 245 6.93 29.27 16.48
C VAL A 245 7.36 30.60 17.09
N GLU A 246 8.57 31.06 16.74
CA GLU A 246 9.10 32.37 17.13
C GLU A 246 8.59 33.50 16.22
N ASP A 247 7.30 33.51 15.86
CA ASP A 247 6.71 34.64 15.14
C ASP A 247 6.12 35.65 16.15
N PRO A 248 6.63 36.90 16.22
CA PRO A 248 6.10 37.93 17.09
C PRO A 248 4.61 38.24 16.87
N ARG A 249 4.07 37.92 15.68
CA ARG A 249 2.64 38.12 15.35
C ARG A 249 1.74 37.03 15.94
N LEU A 250 2.28 35.84 16.20
CA LEU A 250 1.56 34.72 16.81
C LEU A 250 1.57 34.78 18.35
N LYS A 251 2.59 35.42 18.95
CA LYS A 251 2.68 35.64 20.41
C LYS A 251 1.78 36.76 20.95
N ARG A 252 1.05 37.46 20.08
CA ARG A 252 0.16 38.60 20.44
C ARG A 252 -1.34 38.27 20.44
N ALA A 253 -1.71 36.99 20.35
CA ALA A 253 -3.10 36.55 20.42
C ALA A 253 -3.55 36.30 21.86
#